data_AF-A0A2N5M2S2-F1
#
_entry.id   AF-A0A2N5M2S2-F1
#
_cell.length_a   1.000
_cell.length_b   1.000
_cell.length_c   1.000
_cell.angle_alpha   90.00
_cell.angle_beta   90.00
_cell.angle_gamma   90.00
#
_symmetry.space_group_name_H-M   'P 1'
#
loop_
_entity.id
_entity.type
_entity.pdbx_description
1 polymer ?
#
loop_
_entity_poly.entity_id
_entity_poly.type
_entity_poly.pdbx_seq_one_letter_code
_entity_poly.pdbx_strand_id
1 'polypeptide(L)'
;MEKLKIGDSTLRTWCLALEKEQNYNIIRTDHNKRMFTDKDLFVLSQFKILVQYKNLFISNAAAEIASKNRDDGMSSSNTESEQLPLPEHPSTFLYETVKELKAEMEQVKEMNQLLLIRLDEQHKYVDQRLDEKNDLLTQSLRVTLEAKKLLLESKKAQAEANQLLLEQKAAETHKKAGKGILTSLFG
;
A
#
# COMPACT_ATOMS: atom_id res chain seq x y z
N MET A 1 -11.31 38.09 -2.22
CA MET A 1 -11.63 36.65 -2.26
C MET A 1 -10.96 35.90 -1.12
N GLU A 2 -11.07 36.45 0.09
CA GLU A 2 -10.39 35.97 1.29
C GLU A 2 -11.10 34.76 1.92
N LYS A 3 -12.41 34.62 1.66
CA LYS A 3 -13.27 33.55 2.20
C LYS A 3 -12.87 32.14 1.75
N LEU A 4 -12.26 31.97 0.57
CA LEU A 4 -11.88 30.64 0.08
C LEU A 4 -10.41 30.27 0.32
N LYS A 5 -9.55 31.20 0.77
CA LYS A 5 -8.09 31.00 0.94
C LYS A 5 -7.43 30.31 -0.28
N ILE A 6 -7.75 30.77 -1.49
CA ILE A 6 -7.15 30.29 -2.75
C ILE A 6 -6.36 31.45 -3.36
N GLY A 7 -5.19 31.17 -3.95
CA GLY A 7 -4.42 32.18 -4.68
C GLY A 7 -5.12 32.62 -5.97
N ASP A 8 -5.01 33.89 -6.32
CA ASP A 8 -5.69 34.48 -7.49
C ASP A 8 -5.39 33.75 -8.81
N SER A 9 -4.18 33.19 -8.95
CA SER A 9 -3.78 32.39 -10.11
C SER A 9 -4.56 31.07 -10.21
N THR A 10 -4.66 30.33 -9.10
CA THR A 10 -5.40 29.06 -9.02
C THR A 10 -6.89 29.27 -9.26
N LEU A 11 -7.45 30.34 -8.69
CA LEU A 11 -8.85 30.68 -8.90
C LEU A 11 -9.14 31.01 -10.38
N ARG A 12 -8.25 31.76 -11.04
CA ARG A 12 -8.39 32.07 -12.47
C ARG A 12 -8.39 30.81 -13.32
N THR A 13 -7.52 29.84 -13.01
CA THR A 13 -7.49 28.55 -13.69
C THR A 13 -8.79 27.76 -13.48
N TRP A 14 -9.35 27.77 -12.27
CA TRP A 14 -10.60 27.06 -11.97
C TRP A 14 -11.81 27.71 -12.65
N CYS A 15 -11.89 29.04 -12.64
CA CYS A 15 -12.93 29.78 -13.35
C CYS A 15 -12.88 29.51 -14.85
N LEU A 16 -11.70 29.47 -15.47
CA LEU A 16 -11.55 29.14 -16.88
C LEU A 16 -11.95 27.70 -17.19
N ALA A 17 -11.66 26.76 -16.30
CA ALA A 17 -12.08 25.36 -16.45
C ALA A 17 -13.61 25.23 -16.38
N LEU A 18 -14.26 25.97 -15.48
CA LEU A 18 -15.72 26.01 -15.38
C LEU A 18 -16.37 26.74 -16.57
N GLU A 19 -15.81 27.87 -17.01
CA GLU A 19 -16.27 28.62 -18.20
C GLU A 19 -16.08 27.82 -19.51
N LYS A 20 -15.15 26.86 -19.54
CA LYS A 20 -14.94 25.97 -20.70
C LYS A 20 -16.06 24.92 -20.82
N GLU A 21 -16.67 24.54 -19.71
CA GLU A 21 -17.83 23.67 -19.71
C GLU A 21 -19.06 24.48 -20.14
N GLN A 22 -19.87 23.94 -21.06
CA GLN A 22 -20.94 24.68 -21.75
C GLN A 22 -22.05 25.24 -20.83
N ASN A 23 -22.05 24.90 -19.54
CA ASN A 23 -23.17 25.09 -18.62
C ASN A 23 -22.85 26.00 -17.42
N TYR A 24 -21.68 26.65 -17.38
CA TYR A 24 -21.36 27.54 -16.26
C TYR A 24 -20.63 28.81 -16.69
N ASN A 25 -21.37 29.91 -16.76
CA ASN A 25 -20.85 31.22 -17.15
C ASN A 25 -20.85 32.18 -15.96
N ILE A 26 -19.66 32.64 -15.56
CA ILE A 26 -19.52 33.67 -14.53
C ILE A 26 -19.86 35.03 -15.15
N ILE A 27 -20.75 35.77 -14.51
CA ILE A 27 -21.18 37.09 -14.96
C ILE A 27 -20.00 38.05 -14.98
N ARG A 28 -19.94 38.93 -15.98
CA ARG A 28 -18.92 39.99 -16.08
C ARG A 28 -19.57 41.36 -15.99
N THR A 29 -18.94 42.27 -15.25
CA THR A 29 -19.32 43.70 -15.21
C THR A 29 -18.88 44.40 -16.51
N ASP A 30 -19.41 45.59 -16.78
CA ASP A 30 -19.07 46.45 -17.94
C ASP A 30 -17.57 46.68 -18.16
N HIS A 31 -16.75 46.54 -17.11
CA HIS A 31 -15.29 46.64 -17.16
C HIS A 31 -14.59 45.28 -17.38
N ASN A 32 -15.32 44.27 -17.89
CA ASN A 32 -14.85 42.89 -18.10
C ASN A 32 -14.26 42.21 -16.85
N LYS A 33 -14.63 42.68 -15.67
CA LYS A 33 -14.27 42.06 -14.38
C LYS A 33 -15.31 40.99 -14.04
N ARG A 34 -14.86 39.83 -13.55
CA ARG A 34 -15.74 38.76 -13.09
C ARG A 34 -16.48 39.19 -11.83
N MET A 35 -17.80 39.10 -11.85
CA MET A 35 -18.67 39.34 -10.71
C MET A 35 -19.15 37.99 -10.21
N PHE A 36 -18.81 37.68 -8.95
CA PHE A 36 -19.15 36.41 -8.33
C PHE A 36 -20.41 36.58 -7.50
N THR A 37 -21.42 35.77 -7.78
CA THR A 37 -22.65 35.65 -7.00
C THR A 37 -22.42 34.66 -5.84
N ASP A 38 -23.30 34.63 -4.84
CA ASP A 38 -23.23 33.64 -3.75
C ASP A 38 -23.27 32.19 -4.27
N LYS A 39 -24.01 31.95 -5.36
CA LYS A 39 -23.98 30.67 -6.09
C LYS A 39 -22.56 30.34 -6.57
N ASP A 40 -21.83 31.32 -7.10
CA ASP A 40 -20.49 31.11 -7.60
C ASP A 40 -19.48 30.85 -6.49
N LEU A 41 -19.64 31.50 -5.34
CA LEU A 41 -18.86 31.16 -4.15
C LEU A 41 -19.12 29.72 -3.68
N PHE A 42 -20.38 29.28 -3.69
CA PHE A 42 -20.74 27.91 -3.30
C PHE A 42 -20.14 26.89 -4.26
N VAL A 43 -20.28 27.10 -5.57
CA VAL A 43 -19.70 26.26 -6.62
C VAL A 43 -18.18 26.16 -6.48
N LEU A 44 -17.49 27.28 -6.26
CA LEU A 44 -16.04 27.30 -6.07
C LEU A 44 -15.61 26.61 -4.76
N SER A 45 -16.44 26.64 -3.71
CA SER A 45 -16.15 25.93 -2.46
C SER A 45 -16.24 24.41 -2.63
N GLN A 46 -17.21 23.94 -3.40
CA GLN A 46 -17.34 22.53 -3.76
C GLN A 46 -16.21 22.10 -4.68
N PHE A 47 -15.82 22.97 -5.62
CA PHE A 47 -14.68 22.74 -6.51
C PHE A 47 -13.38 22.55 -5.73
N LYS A 48 -13.16 23.39 -4.71
CA LYS A 48 -12.03 23.25 -3.79
C LYS A 48 -12.02 21.88 -3.12
N ILE A 49 -13.18 21.39 -2.67
CA ILE A 49 -13.28 20.09 -2.01
C ILE A 49 -12.89 18.95 -2.95
N LEU A 50 -13.41 18.97 -4.19
CA LEU A 50 -13.10 17.94 -5.19
C LEU A 50 -11.62 17.92 -5.59
N VAL A 51 -11.01 19.08 -5.78
CA VAL A 51 -9.60 19.16 -6.18
C VAL A 51 -8.65 18.87 -5.02
N GLN A 52 -8.90 19.39 -3.81
CA GLN A 52 -7.96 19.28 -2.70
C GLN A 52 -8.15 18.03 -1.85
N TYR A 53 -9.38 17.56 -1.63
CA TYR A 53 -9.65 16.40 -0.77
C TYR A 53 -9.83 15.11 -1.57
N LYS A 54 -10.45 15.17 -2.75
CA LYS A 54 -10.62 13.98 -3.62
C LYS A 54 -9.50 13.82 -4.67
N ASN A 55 -8.54 14.75 -4.72
CA ASN A 55 -7.40 14.76 -5.65
C ASN A 55 -7.81 14.58 -7.13
N LEU A 56 -8.99 15.10 -7.50
CA LEU A 56 -9.50 15.00 -8.87
C LEU A 56 -8.79 16.01 -9.78
N PHE A 57 -8.56 15.60 -11.03
CA PHE A 57 -8.07 16.52 -12.06
C PHE A 57 -9.07 17.66 -12.27
N ILE A 58 -8.56 18.89 -12.49
CA ILE A 58 -9.34 20.13 -12.60
C ILE A 58 -10.45 20.01 -13.66
N SER A 59 -10.20 19.31 -14.77
CA SER A 59 -11.21 19.05 -15.82
C SER A 59 -12.37 18.19 -15.34
N ASN A 60 -12.08 17.15 -14.55
CA ASN A 60 -13.10 16.20 -14.08
C ASN A 60 -13.93 16.82 -12.96
N ALA A 61 -13.28 17.59 -12.08
CA ALA A 61 -13.98 18.38 -11.06
C ALA A 61 -14.90 19.44 -11.70
N ALA A 62 -14.49 20.06 -12.81
CA ALA A 62 -15.34 20.98 -13.57
C ALA A 62 -16.55 20.28 -14.18
N ALA A 63 -16.36 19.11 -14.79
CA ALA A 63 -17.46 18.31 -15.35
C ALA A 63 -18.46 17.83 -14.27
N GLU A 64 -17.99 17.36 -13.12
CA GLU A 64 -18.83 16.91 -11.99
C GLU A 64 -19.67 18.06 -11.40
N ILE A 65 -19.10 19.27 -11.35
CA ILE A 65 -19.80 20.44 -10.85
C ILE A 65 -20.75 21.01 -11.90
N ALA A 66 -20.35 21.03 -13.17
CA ALA A 66 -21.22 21.45 -14.26
C ALA A 66 -22.42 20.50 -14.43
N SER A 67 -22.25 19.19 -14.22
CA SER A 67 -23.36 18.23 -14.24
C SER A 67 -24.29 18.43 -13.04
N LYS A 68 -23.76 18.66 -11.85
CA LYS A 68 -24.57 18.90 -10.64
C LYS A 68 -25.36 20.22 -10.70
N ASN A 69 -24.84 21.23 -11.39
CA ASN A 69 -25.55 22.50 -11.61
C ASN A 69 -26.52 22.46 -12.82
N ARG A 70 -26.58 21.37 -13.60
CA ARG A 70 -27.59 21.23 -14.67
C ARG A 70 -29.01 21.14 -14.12
N ASP A 71 -29.18 20.49 -12.96
CA ASP A 71 -30.50 20.32 -12.33
C ASP A 71 -31.02 21.61 -11.69
N ASP A 72 -30.15 22.58 -11.38
CA ASP A 72 -30.53 23.89 -10.82
C ASP A 72 -30.73 24.99 -11.88
N GLY A 73 -30.50 24.67 -13.17
CA GLY A 73 -30.39 25.61 -14.27
C GLY A 73 -31.69 26.06 -14.95
N MET A 74 -32.86 25.57 -14.53
CA MET A 74 -34.16 25.97 -15.06
C MET A 74 -35.05 26.52 -13.95
N SER A 75 -34.79 27.77 -13.53
CA SER A 75 -35.76 28.54 -12.75
C SER A 75 -35.58 30.04 -12.97
N SER A 76 -36.03 30.47 -14.14
CA SER A 76 -36.57 31.81 -14.37
C SER A 76 -37.55 31.72 -15.54
N SER A 77 -38.69 31.06 -15.29
CA SER A 77 -39.94 31.28 -16.01
C SER A 77 -41.06 30.65 -15.20
N ASN A 78 -42.06 31.46 -14.85
CA ASN A 78 -43.33 31.10 -14.22
C ASN A 78 -43.75 29.63 -14.45
N THR A 79 -43.71 28.80 -13.41
CA THR A 79 -44.55 27.60 -13.33
C THR A 79 -44.74 27.26 -11.86
N GLU A 80 -45.94 26.80 -11.57
CA GLU A 80 -46.45 26.36 -10.27
C GLU A 80 -45.39 25.66 -9.44
N SER A 81 -45.33 26.04 -8.16
CA SER A 81 -44.61 25.33 -7.13
C SER A 81 -44.98 23.85 -7.16
N GLU A 82 -44.16 23.04 -7.81
CA GLU A 82 -44.08 21.62 -7.55
C GLU A 82 -43.41 21.51 -6.17
N GLN A 83 -44.25 21.69 -5.15
CA GLN A 83 -43.91 21.31 -3.78
C GLN A 83 -43.49 19.85 -3.86
N LEU A 84 -42.19 19.60 -3.79
CA LEU A 84 -41.70 18.35 -3.23
C LEU A 84 -42.55 18.11 -1.97
N PRO A 85 -43.23 16.95 -1.84
CA PRO A 85 -44.05 16.70 -0.68
C PRO A 85 -43.14 16.83 0.53
N LEU A 86 -43.27 17.93 1.27
CA LEU A 86 -42.72 18.03 2.61
C LEU A 86 -43.32 16.83 3.34
N PRO A 87 -42.50 15.94 3.93
CA PRO A 87 -43.03 14.81 4.67
C PRO A 87 -44.03 15.38 5.68
N GLU A 88 -45.27 14.88 5.69
CA GLU A 88 -46.33 15.39 6.59
C GLU A 88 -45.88 15.44 8.06
N HIS A 89 -44.87 14.61 8.41
CA HIS A 89 -44.18 14.64 9.68
C HIS A 89 -42.65 14.57 9.51
N PRO A 90 -41.95 15.71 9.39
CA PRO A 90 -40.49 15.77 9.28
C PRO A 90 -39.77 15.05 10.43
N SER A 91 -40.39 15.10 11.62
CA SER A 91 -39.89 14.46 12.84
C SER A 91 -39.92 12.93 12.77
N THR A 92 -40.95 12.34 12.14
CA THR A 92 -41.10 10.88 12.02
C THR A 92 -40.13 10.32 10.98
N PHE A 93 -39.98 11.01 9.85
CA PHE A 93 -38.98 10.66 8.84
C PHE A 93 -37.57 10.69 9.42
N LEU A 94 -37.21 11.77 10.13
CA LEU A 94 -35.91 11.90 10.78
C LEU A 94 -35.67 10.79 11.81
N TYR A 95 -36.71 10.41 12.58
CA TYR A 95 -36.61 9.34 13.56
C TYR A 95 -36.30 7.98 12.92
N GLU A 96 -37.01 7.61 11.84
CA GLU A 96 -36.74 6.35 11.15
C GLU A 96 -35.36 6.36 10.48
N THR A 97 -34.93 7.46 9.86
CA THR A 97 -33.57 7.57 9.30
C THR A 97 -32.49 7.42 10.38
N VAL A 98 -32.66 8.04 11.55
CA VAL A 98 -31.71 7.91 12.66
C VAL A 98 -31.68 6.48 13.20
N LYS A 99 -32.82 5.81 13.23
CA LYS A 99 -32.95 4.42 13.68
C LYS A 99 -32.28 3.45 12.70
N GLU A 100 -32.46 3.63 11.40
CA GLU A 100 -31.78 2.87 10.35
C GLU A 100 -30.26 3.07 10.43
N LEU A 101 -29.80 4.33 10.53
CA LEU A 101 -28.38 4.66 10.67
C LEU A 101 -27.77 3.99 11.92
N LYS A 102 -28.50 3.97 13.03
CA LYS A 102 -28.04 3.31 14.26
C LYS A 102 -27.92 1.80 14.08
N ALA A 103 -28.84 1.18 13.35
CA ALA A 103 -28.78 -0.25 13.05
C ALA A 103 -27.58 -0.59 12.16
N GLU A 104 -27.34 0.19 11.10
CA GLU A 104 -26.16 0.05 10.25
C GLU A 104 -24.86 0.26 11.04
N MET A 105 -24.82 1.24 11.95
CA MET A 105 -23.66 1.50 12.79
C MET A 105 -23.34 0.32 13.72
N GLU A 106 -24.37 -0.35 14.26
CA GLU A 106 -24.16 -1.53 15.10
C GLU A 106 -23.67 -2.73 14.26
N GLN A 107 -24.19 -2.92 13.03
CA GLN A 107 -23.69 -3.95 12.11
C GLN A 107 -22.22 -3.71 11.74
N VAL A 108 -21.84 -2.47 11.43
CA VAL A 108 -20.44 -2.11 11.13
C VAL A 108 -19.54 -2.36 12.33
N LYS A 109 -20.01 -2.04 13.55
CA LYS A 109 -19.28 -2.30 14.78
C LYS A 109 -19.07 -3.79 15.02
N GLU A 110 -20.10 -4.60 14.83
CA GLU A 110 -20.02 -6.07 14.94
C GLU A 110 -19.04 -6.65 13.90
N MET A 111 -19.15 -6.21 12.64
CA MET A 111 -18.22 -6.60 11.59
C MET A 111 -16.77 -6.23 11.93
N ASN A 112 -16.52 -5.02 12.46
CA ASN A 112 -15.20 -4.61 12.88
C ASN A 112 -14.66 -5.47 14.03
N GLN A 113 -15.51 -5.87 14.99
CA GLN A 113 -15.11 -6.79 16.07
C GLN A 113 -14.71 -8.16 15.52
N LEU A 114 -15.48 -8.72 14.59
CA LEU A 114 -15.15 -9.99 13.93
C LEU A 114 -13.85 -9.91 13.13
N LEU A 115 -13.63 -8.79 12.42
CA LEU A 115 -12.38 -8.54 11.69
C LEU A 115 -11.17 -8.48 12.63
N LEU A 116 -11.30 -7.83 13.78
CA LEU A 116 -10.23 -7.79 14.80
C LEU A 116 -9.90 -9.19 15.33
N ILE A 117 -10.92 -10.00 15.65
CA ILE A 117 -10.71 -11.38 16.11
C ILE A 117 -9.98 -12.20 15.03
N ARG A 118 -10.43 -12.09 13.77
CA ARG A 118 -9.80 -12.78 12.63
C ARG A 118 -8.35 -12.36 12.43
N LEU A 119 -8.07 -11.07 12.62
CA LEU A 119 -6.71 -10.52 12.51
C LEU A 119 -5.80 -11.08 13.60
N ASP A 120 -6.27 -11.14 14.85
CA ASP A 120 -5.53 -11.72 15.97
C ASP A 120 -5.25 -13.21 15.76
N GLU A 121 -6.21 -13.97 15.22
CA GLU A 121 -6.01 -15.38 14.84
C GLU A 121 -4.93 -15.52 13.77
N GLN A 122 -4.95 -14.67 12.74
CA GLN A 122 -3.94 -14.68 11.68
C GLN A 122 -2.55 -14.31 12.22
N HIS A 123 -2.45 -13.30 13.08
CA HIS A 123 -1.18 -12.94 13.72
C HIS A 123 -0.59 -14.10 14.51
N LYS A 124 -1.40 -14.76 15.35
CA LYS A 124 -0.96 -15.95 16.10
C LYS A 124 -0.48 -17.07 15.18
N TYR A 125 -1.19 -17.33 14.09
CA TYR A 125 -0.79 -18.36 13.12
C TYR A 125 0.53 -18.02 12.43
N VAL A 126 0.72 -16.75 12.04
CA VAL A 126 1.97 -16.29 11.42
C VAL A 126 3.14 -16.43 12.39
N ASP A 127 2.97 -16.01 13.64
CA ASP A 127 4.01 -16.10 14.67
C ASP A 127 4.40 -17.57 14.93
N GLN A 128 3.41 -18.45 15.11
CA GLN A 128 3.66 -19.89 15.28
C GLN A 128 4.45 -20.48 14.11
N ARG A 129 4.07 -20.16 12.88
CA ARG A 129 4.79 -20.66 11.69
C ARG A 129 6.18 -20.06 11.53
N LEU A 130 6.37 -18.83 11.98
CA LEU A 130 7.68 -18.18 11.97
C LEU A 130 8.62 -18.90 12.94
N ASP A 131 8.15 -19.19 14.14
CA ASP A 131 8.90 -19.90 15.18
C ASP A 131 9.24 -21.32 14.74
N GLU A 132 8.27 -22.08 14.23
CA GLU A 132 8.50 -23.43 13.67
C GLU A 132 9.57 -23.42 12.58
N LYS A 133 9.50 -22.43 11.67
CA LYS A 133 10.48 -22.31 10.59
C LYS A 133 11.87 -21.93 11.13
N ASN A 134 11.93 -21.05 12.12
CA ASN A 134 13.19 -20.64 12.74
C ASN A 134 13.86 -21.80 13.48
N ASP A 135 13.08 -22.61 14.18
CA ASP A 135 13.56 -23.82 14.84
C ASP A 135 14.09 -24.83 13.82
N LEU A 136 13.33 -25.09 12.75
CA LEU A 136 13.75 -26.01 11.69
C LEU A 136 15.01 -25.52 10.96
N LEU A 137 15.10 -24.22 10.70
CA LEU A 137 16.30 -23.61 10.13
C LEU A 137 17.51 -23.77 11.06
N THR A 138 17.32 -23.50 12.35
CA THR A 138 18.38 -23.61 13.36
C THR A 138 18.87 -25.05 13.50
N GLN A 139 17.96 -26.03 13.49
CA GLN A 139 18.29 -27.45 13.48
C GLN A 139 19.06 -27.83 12.22
N SER A 140 18.58 -27.43 11.04
CA SER A 140 19.26 -27.68 9.76
C SER A 140 20.67 -27.08 9.72
N LEU A 141 20.83 -25.85 10.24
CA LEU A 141 22.13 -25.18 10.36
C LEU A 141 23.06 -25.96 11.29
N ARG A 142 22.60 -26.41 12.46
CA ARG A 142 23.40 -27.24 13.38
C ARG A 142 23.87 -28.53 12.71
N VAL A 143 22.96 -29.27 12.10
CA VAL A 143 23.29 -30.52 11.38
C VAL A 143 24.32 -30.26 10.28
N THR A 144 24.15 -29.18 9.52
CA THR A 144 25.10 -28.80 8.45
C THR A 144 26.48 -28.45 9.00
N LEU A 145 26.55 -27.74 10.14
CA LEU A 145 27.81 -27.38 10.79
C LEU A 145 28.52 -28.61 11.36
N GLU A 146 27.79 -29.53 12.00
CA GLU A 146 28.32 -30.80 12.50
C GLU A 146 28.86 -31.67 11.34
N ALA A 147 28.09 -31.79 10.25
CA ALA A 147 28.52 -32.52 9.06
C ALA A 147 29.79 -31.89 8.45
N LYS A 148 29.88 -30.57 8.37
CA LYS A 148 31.09 -29.87 7.90
C LYS A 148 32.29 -30.14 8.82
N LYS A 149 32.08 -30.13 10.15
CA LYS A 149 33.15 -30.43 11.12
C LYS A 149 33.69 -31.85 10.93
N LEU A 150 32.81 -32.84 10.87
CA LEU A 150 33.20 -34.24 10.65
C LEU A 150 33.92 -34.44 9.30
N LEU A 151 33.47 -33.77 8.25
CA LEU A 151 34.10 -33.84 6.93
C LEU A 151 35.52 -33.23 6.96
N LEU A 152 35.70 -32.11 7.68
CA LEU A 152 37.02 -31.51 7.87
C LEU A 152 37.96 -32.43 8.68
N GLU A 153 37.47 -33.05 9.75
CA GLU A 153 38.24 -34.01 10.55
C GLU A 153 38.62 -35.24 9.73
N SER A 154 37.68 -35.80 8.95
CA SER A 154 37.93 -36.91 8.03
C SER A 154 38.98 -36.56 6.96
N LYS A 155 38.89 -35.36 6.37
CA LYS A 155 39.89 -34.89 5.39
C LYS A 155 41.28 -34.74 6.01
N LYS A 156 41.37 -34.24 7.24
CA LYS A 156 42.66 -34.14 7.96
C LYS A 156 43.26 -35.52 8.22
N ALA A 157 42.47 -36.45 8.76
CA ALA A 157 42.92 -37.81 9.01
C ALA A 157 43.37 -38.53 7.73
N GLN A 158 42.66 -38.30 6.61
CA GLN A 158 43.04 -38.85 5.31
C GLN A 158 44.36 -38.24 4.79
N ALA A 159 44.58 -36.94 4.98
CA ALA A 159 45.82 -36.29 4.60
C ALA A 159 47.01 -36.82 5.42
N GLU A 160 46.85 -36.99 6.73
CA GLU A 160 47.86 -37.56 7.63
C GLU A 160 48.18 -39.02 7.25
N ALA A 161 47.16 -39.85 7.01
CA ALA A 161 47.35 -41.24 6.59
C ALA A 161 48.09 -41.33 5.25
N ASN A 162 47.74 -40.47 4.28
CA ASN A 162 48.44 -40.41 3.00
C ASN A 162 49.90 -40.00 3.15
N GLN A 163 50.19 -39.04 4.04
CA GLN A 163 51.55 -38.60 4.33
C GLN A 163 52.39 -39.72 4.97
N LEU A 164 51.85 -40.42 5.96
CA LEU A 164 52.52 -41.59 6.58
C LEU A 164 52.79 -42.70 5.56
N LEU A 165 51.86 -42.97 4.64
CA LEU A 165 52.05 -43.96 3.57
C LEU A 165 53.19 -43.57 2.63
N LEU A 166 53.30 -42.27 2.29
CA LEU A 166 54.38 -41.72 1.48
C LEU A 166 55.74 -41.89 2.16
N GLU A 167 55.81 -41.58 3.46
CA GLU A 167 57.03 -41.73 4.27
C GLU A 167 57.47 -43.19 4.40
N GLN A 168 56.54 -44.13 4.61
CA GLN A 168 56.83 -45.57 4.64
C GLN A 168 57.37 -46.08 3.31
N LYS A 169 56.74 -45.70 2.19
CA LYS A 169 57.22 -46.05 0.84
C LYS A 169 58.62 -45.50 0.59
N ALA A 170 58.89 -44.26 0.99
CA ALA A 170 60.23 -43.67 0.87
C ALA A 170 61.26 -44.47 1.69
N ALA A 171 60.97 -44.80 2.95
CA ALA A 171 61.87 -45.58 3.81
C ALA A 171 62.17 -46.99 3.24
N GLU A 172 61.18 -47.66 2.65
CA GLU A 172 61.37 -48.95 2.00
C GLU A 172 62.28 -48.88 0.76
N THR A 173 62.13 -47.83 -0.06
CA THR A 173 63.00 -47.64 -1.24
C THR A 173 64.46 -47.41 -0.86
N HIS A 174 64.72 -46.61 0.18
CA HIS A 174 66.08 -46.42 0.71
C HIS A 174 66.68 -47.71 1.27
N LYS A 175 65.88 -48.55 1.95
CA LYS A 175 66.34 -49.83 2.50
C LYS A 175 66.65 -50.87 1.40
N LYS A 176 65.88 -50.87 0.29
CA LYS A 176 66.17 -51.70 -0.89
C LYS A 176 67.42 -51.24 -1.64
N ALA A 177 67.62 -49.93 -1.79
CA ALA A 177 68.82 -49.37 -2.42
C ALA A 177 70.10 -49.69 -1.64
N GLY A 178 70.08 -49.61 -0.30
CA GLY A 178 71.23 -49.96 0.54
C GLY A 178 71.61 -51.45 0.52
N LYS A 179 70.63 -52.36 0.37
CA LYS A 179 70.89 -53.80 0.22
C LYS A 179 71.48 -54.16 -1.15
N GLY A 180 71.02 -53.50 -2.22
CA GLY A 180 71.53 -53.74 -3.58
C GLY A 180 73.01 -53.38 -3.75
N ILE A 181 73.46 -52.32 -3.08
CA ILE A 181 74.87 -51.88 -3.12
C ILE A 181 75.77 -52.88 -2.37
N LEU A 182 75.33 -53.37 -1.20
CA LEU A 182 76.08 -54.38 -0.42
C LEU A 182 76.20 -55.73 -1.15
N THR A 183 75.20 -56.13 -1.92
CA THR A 183 75.28 -57.37 -2.72
C THR A 183 76.18 -57.25 -3.95
N SER A 184 76.43 -56.04 -4.47
CA SER A 184 77.31 -55.82 -5.63
C SER A 184 78.80 -55.65 -5.28
N LEU A 185 79.13 -55.52 -3.99
CA LEU A 185 80.51 -55.35 -3.50
C LEU A 185 81.13 -56.66 -2.96
N PHE A 186 80.37 -57.76 -2.89
CA PHE A 186 80.80 -59.05 -2.35
C PHE A 186 80.57 -60.24 -3.28
N GLY A 187 80.25 -60.00 -4.56
CA GLY A 187 80.19 -61.03 -5.62
C GLY A 187 81.20 -60.72 -6.71
#